data_AF-X1E1W7-F1
#
_entry.id   AF-X1E1W7-F1
#
_cell.length_a   1.000
_cell.length_b   1.000
_cell.length_c   1.000
_cell.angle_alpha   90.00
_cell.angle_beta   90.00
_cell.angle_gamma   90.00
#
_symmetry.space_group_name_H-M   'P 1'
#
loop_
_entity.id
_entity.type
_entity.pdbx_description
1 polymer ?
#
loop_
_entity_poly.entity_id
_entity_poly.type
_entity_poly.pdbx_seq_one_letter_code
_entity_poly.pdbx_strand_id
1 'polypeptide(L)'
;NYGKYIIGDIFTNEINKYLLRKIKNFKLENFNPKEEKKEIEKKIQEGAEIFGIFQTQPHKASVPRKKPDIIEIKISNGDSPNEAFNLAFKNLGKEIRVRDVFKLGELIDVVAITKGKGFQGPVKRFGITILSRKNSKA
;
A
#
# COMPACT_ATOMS: atom_id res chain seq x y z
N ASN A 1 -13.30 23.62 4.91
CA ASN A 1 -12.20 22.67 4.70
C ASN A 1 -12.74 21.26 4.74
N TYR A 2 -12.80 20.58 3.59
CA TYR A 2 -13.37 19.23 3.49
C TYR A 2 -12.28 18.23 3.12
N GLY A 3 -12.16 17.15 3.88
CA GLY A 3 -11.23 16.06 3.63
C GLY A 3 -9.83 16.25 4.21
N LYS A 4 -9.00 15.22 4.00
CA LYS A 4 -7.59 15.19 4.39
C LYS A 4 -6.73 15.71 3.24
N TYR A 5 -5.65 16.41 3.56
CA TYR A 5 -4.66 16.90 2.60
C TYR A 5 -3.24 16.50 3.05
N ILE A 6 -2.31 16.47 2.10
CA ILE A 6 -0.92 16.11 2.35
C ILE A 6 -0.18 17.32 2.93
N ILE A 7 0.46 17.15 4.09
CA ILE A 7 1.24 18.18 4.78
C ILE A 7 2.69 18.19 4.27
N GLY A 8 3.24 17.02 3.97
CA GLY A 8 4.59 16.84 3.43
C GLY A 8 4.98 15.37 3.38
N ASP A 9 6.01 15.08 2.58
CA ASP A 9 6.56 13.74 2.37
C ASP A 9 8.05 13.74 2.73
N ILE A 10 8.55 12.60 3.22
CA ILE A 10 9.98 12.38 3.49
C ILE A 10 10.41 11.12 2.75
N PHE A 11 11.52 11.22 2.02
CA PHE A 11 12.11 10.09 1.33
C PHE A 11 13.49 9.75 1.88
N THR A 12 13.91 8.51 1.69
CA THR A 12 15.29 8.09 1.98
C THR A 12 16.20 8.38 0.79
N ASN A 13 17.47 8.66 1.08
CA ASN A 13 18.52 8.81 0.07
C ASN A 13 18.95 7.44 -0.49
N GLU A 14 18.68 6.36 0.24
CA GLU A 14 18.99 5.00 -0.18
C GLU A 14 17.81 4.40 -0.94
N ILE A 15 17.83 4.50 -2.27
CA ILE A 15 16.77 3.97 -3.13
C ILE A 15 17.15 2.65 -3.77
N ASN A 16 16.18 1.74 -3.75
CA ASN A 16 16.27 0.49 -4.47
C ASN A 16 16.20 0.72 -5.99
N LYS A 17 17.18 0.24 -6.75
CA LYS A 17 17.21 0.27 -8.22
C LYS A 17 15.93 -0.24 -8.90
N TYR A 18 15.20 -1.16 -8.26
CA TYR A 18 13.94 -1.68 -8.81
C TYR A 18 12.79 -0.66 -8.77
N LEU A 19 12.84 0.34 -7.88
CA LEU A 19 11.84 1.40 -7.78
C LEU A 19 11.76 2.23 -9.07
N LEU A 20 12.90 2.46 -9.71
CA LEU A 20 13.01 3.20 -10.98
C LEU A 20 12.23 2.55 -12.14
N ARG A 21 11.85 1.27 -11.99
CA ARG A 21 10.99 0.56 -12.96
C ARG A 21 9.51 0.96 -12.84
N LYS A 22 9.10 1.50 -11.70
CA LYS A 22 7.74 1.97 -11.43
C LYS A 22 7.67 3.49 -11.56
N ILE A 23 8.58 4.21 -10.93
CA ILE A 23 8.66 5.68 -10.97
C ILE A 23 9.88 6.07 -11.81
N LYS A 24 9.66 6.65 -12.99
CA LYS A 24 10.73 7.18 -13.84
C LYS A 24 11.13 8.58 -13.34
N ASN A 25 12.40 8.93 -13.48
CA ASN A 25 12.94 10.27 -13.17
C ASN A 25 12.81 10.71 -11.70
N PHE A 26 12.88 9.77 -10.75
CA PHE A 26 12.97 10.12 -9.34
C PHE A 26 14.34 10.76 -9.06
N LYS A 27 14.40 12.08 -8.88
CA LYS A 27 15.63 12.82 -8.58
C LYS A 27 15.88 12.78 -7.07
N LEU A 28 16.97 12.14 -6.66
CA LEU A 28 17.35 11.99 -5.24
C LEU A 28 18.15 13.17 -4.69
N GLU A 29 18.75 13.98 -5.55
CA GLU A 29 19.87 14.87 -5.21
C GLU A 29 19.52 15.99 -4.21
N ASN A 30 18.24 16.15 -3.86
CA ASN A 30 17.75 17.30 -3.09
C ASN A 30 17.13 16.94 -1.73
N PHE A 31 17.11 15.66 -1.31
CA PHE A 31 16.46 15.28 -0.06
C PHE A 31 17.47 15.21 1.09
N ASN A 32 17.21 15.98 2.15
CA ASN A 32 17.91 15.89 3.43
C ASN A 32 16.92 15.46 4.51
N PRO A 33 16.80 14.14 4.78
CA PRO A 33 15.75 13.60 5.64
C PRO A 33 15.77 14.21 7.04
N LYS A 34 16.95 14.63 7.53
CA LYS A 34 17.09 15.22 8.87
C LYS A 34 16.53 16.64 8.97
N GLU A 35 16.61 17.42 7.89
CA GLU A 35 16.07 18.77 7.83
C GLU A 35 14.55 18.72 7.63
N GLU A 36 14.10 17.92 6.67
CA GLU A 36 12.68 17.70 6.39
C GLU A 36 11.94 17.16 7.62
N LYS A 37 12.58 16.27 8.40
CA LYS A 37 12.04 15.80 9.67
C LYS A 37 11.64 16.96 10.59
N LYS A 38 12.54 17.93 10.79
CA LYS A 38 12.31 19.08 11.69
C LYS A 38 11.21 20.00 11.17
N GLU A 39 11.08 20.12 9.86
CA GLU A 39 10.03 20.94 9.25
C GLU A 39 8.65 20.29 9.40
N ILE A 40 8.56 18.99 9.18
CA ILE A 40 7.30 18.25 9.29
C ILE A 40 6.87 18.12 10.74
N GLU A 41 7.79 17.85 11.68
CA GLU A 41 7.45 17.77 13.11
C GLU A 41 6.75 19.03 13.63
N LYS A 42 7.11 20.21 13.12
CA LYS A 42 6.45 21.48 13.49
C LYS A 42 5.03 21.61 12.92
N LYS A 43 4.74 20.92 11.82
CA LYS A 43 3.46 20.98 11.10
C LYS A 43 2.49 19.88 11.53
N ILE A 44 2.95 18.87 12.27
CA ILE A 44 2.09 17.82 12.80
C ILE A 44 1.14 18.43 13.83
N GLN A 45 -0.16 18.40 13.51
CA GLN A 45 -1.25 18.83 14.38
C GLN A 45 -1.93 17.60 15.01
N GLU A 46 -2.72 17.84 16.05
CA GLU A 46 -3.59 16.81 16.62
C GLU A 46 -4.58 16.30 15.55
N GLY A 47 -4.67 14.98 15.40
CA GLY A 47 -5.49 14.33 14.36
C GLY A 47 -4.81 14.14 13.00
N ALA A 48 -3.53 14.48 12.86
CA ALA A 48 -2.75 14.14 11.67
C ALA A 48 -2.60 12.61 11.52
N GLU A 49 -2.70 12.11 10.29
CA GLU A 49 -2.47 10.71 9.99
C GLU A 49 -1.14 10.53 9.28
N ILE A 50 -0.34 9.58 9.79
CA ILE A 50 0.94 9.23 9.20
C ILE A 50 0.76 7.99 8.32
N PHE A 51 1.16 8.11 7.06
CA PHE A 51 1.21 7.00 6.12
C PHE A 51 2.66 6.69 5.77
N GLY A 52 3.01 5.41 5.81
CA GLY A 52 4.26 4.91 5.26
C GLY A 52 4.05 4.50 3.81
N ILE A 53 4.99 4.90 2.94
CA ILE A 53 5.05 4.45 1.55
C ILE A 53 5.95 3.21 1.49
N PHE A 54 5.36 2.07 1.17
CA PHE A 54 6.06 0.78 1.11
C PHE A 54 6.21 0.30 -0.31
N GLN A 55 7.30 -0.41 -0.57
CA GLN A 55 7.53 -1.11 -1.84
C GLN A 55 7.68 -2.61 -1.61
N THR A 56 7.04 -3.40 -2.47
CA THR A 56 7.23 -4.87 -2.48
C THR A 56 8.53 -5.25 -3.21
N GLN A 57 9.06 -6.44 -2.93
CA GLN A 57 10.30 -6.94 -3.52
C GLN A 57 10.06 -8.19 -4.39
N PRO A 58 9.36 -8.08 -5.53
CA PRO A 58 8.93 -9.26 -6.29
C PRO A 58 10.09 -10.02 -6.94
N HIS A 59 11.26 -9.39 -7.12
CA HIS A 59 12.47 -10.04 -7.62
C HIS A 59 13.10 -11.05 -6.65
N LYS A 60 12.79 -10.95 -5.34
CA LYS A 60 13.16 -11.97 -4.34
C LYS A 60 12.13 -13.10 -4.27
N ALA A 61 10.93 -12.89 -4.80
CA ALA A 61 9.89 -13.90 -4.86
C ALA A 61 10.01 -14.72 -6.15
N SER A 62 9.53 -15.96 -6.14
CA SER A 62 9.47 -16.82 -7.34
C SER A 62 8.30 -16.43 -8.26
N VAL A 63 8.22 -15.15 -8.61
CA VAL A 63 7.18 -14.56 -9.46
C VAL A 63 7.88 -13.97 -10.69
N PRO A 64 7.32 -14.10 -11.91
CA PRO A 64 7.94 -13.59 -13.15
C PRO A 64 7.87 -12.06 -13.29
N ARG A 65 7.98 -11.32 -12.18
CA ARG A 65 7.82 -9.86 -12.13
C ARG A 65 8.98 -9.23 -11.37
N LYS A 66 9.64 -8.25 -12.00
CA LYS A 66 10.73 -7.45 -11.38
C LYS A 66 10.30 -6.05 -10.93
N LYS A 67 9.13 -5.58 -11.38
CA LYS A 67 8.60 -4.24 -11.10
C LYS A 67 7.86 -4.24 -9.76
N PRO A 68 8.28 -3.46 -8.76
CA PRO A 68 7.62 -3.42 -7.46
C PRO A 68 6.23 -2.81 -7.54
N ASP A 69 5.39 -3.19 -6.59
CA ASP A 69 4.15 -2.48 -6.23
C ASP A 69 4.42 -1.55 -5.06
N ILE A 70 3.82 -0.35 -5.13
CA ILE A 70 3.92 0.69 -4.11
C ILE A 70 2.56 0.80 -3.46
N ILE A 71 2.54 0.80 -2.13
CA ILE A 71 1.32 0.88 -1.33
C ILE A 71 1.55 1.86 -0.17
N GLU A 72 0.49 2.55 0.22
CA GLU A 72 0.48 3.37 1.42
C GLU A 72 -0.21 2.59 2.54
N ILE A 73 0.43 2.54 3.70
CA ILE A 73 -0.15 1.91 4.89
C ILE A 73 -0.09 2.93 6.02
N LYS A 74 -1.24 3.16 6.66
CA LYS A 74 -1.33 4.00 7.85
C LYS A 74 -0.49 3.39 8.97
N ILE A 75 0.41 4.18 9.54
CA ILE A 75 1.21 3.78 10.69
C ILE A 75 0.47 4.26 11.93
N SER A 76 0.03 3.33 12.77
CA SER A 76 -0.63 3.63 14.03
C SER A 76 0.27 3.20 15.18
N ASN A 77 0.45 4.09 16.15
CA ASN A 77 1.11 3.82 17.42
C ASN A 77 0.41 4.62 18.52
N GLY A 78 -0.77 4.14 18.95
CA GLY A 78 -1.64 4.85 19.88
C GLY A 78 -2.30 6.10 19.28
N ASP A 79 -2.66 7.05 20.15
CA ASP A 79 -3.38 8.28 19.79
C ASP A 79 -2.46 9.44 19.39
N SER A 80 -1.13 9.26 19.46
CA SER A 80 -0.15 10.34 19.21
C SER A 80 0.45 10.28 17.81
N PRO A 81 0.16 11.25 16.92
CA PRO A 81 0.76 11.31 15.58
C PRO A 81 2.29 11.43 15.59
N ASN A 82 2.85 12.10 16.62
CA ASN A 82 4.30 12.30 16.75
C ASN A 82 5.06 10.98 17.00
N GLU A 83 4.46 10.06 17.75
CA GLU A 83 5.09 8.75 18.00
C GLU A 83 5.07 7.89 16.74
N ALA A 84 3.93 7.86 16.03
CA ALA A 84 3.80 7.17 14.76
C ALA A 84 4.81 7.70 13.73
N PHE A 85 5.00 9.03 13.67
CA PHE A 85 5.99 9.67 12.81
C PHE A 85 7.43 9.28 13.16
N ASN A 86 7.79 9.28 14.45
CA ASN A 86 9.12 8.87 14.88
C ASN A 86 9.41 7.39 14.61
N LEU A 87 8.43 6.51 14.78
CA LEU A 87 8.52 5.10 14.40
C LEU A 87 8.76 4.95 12.90
N ALA A 88 7.98 5.66 12.07
CA ALA A 88 8.12 5.67 10.62
C ALA A 88 9.54 6.11 10.20
N PHE A 89 10.03 7.22 10.78
CA PHE A 89 11.35 7.76 10.49
C PHE A 89 12.48 6.78 10.89
N LYS A 90 12.37 6.09 12.03
CA LYS A 90 13.35 5.09 12.48
C LYS A 90 13.44 3.89 11.54
N ASN A 91 12.33 3.53 10.90
CA ASN A 91 12.23 2.39 9.99
C ASN A 91 12.39 2.78 8.51
N LEU A 92 12.60 4.07 8.22
CA LEU A 92 12.82 4.56 6.87
C LEU A 92 14.07 3.93 6.25
N GLY A 93 13.93 3.39 5.03
CA GLY A 93 15.00 2.68 4.32
C GLY A 93 15.24 1.23 4.77
N LYS A 94 14.63 0.78 5.87
CA LYS A 94 14.77 -0.60 6.36
C LYS A 94 13.73 -1.53 5.76
N GLU A 95 14.08 -2.81 5.65
CA GLU A 95 13.14 -3.86 5.27
C GLU A 95 12.28 -4.27 6.47
N ILE A 96 10.96 -4.24 6.32
CA ILE A 96 9.99 -4.69 7.33
C ILE A 96 9.51 -6.08 6.95
N ARG A 97 9.54 -7.01 7.91
CA ARG A 97 9.07 -8.38 7.69
C ARG A 97 7.63 -8.51 8.14
N VAL A 98 6.90 -9.42 7.50
CA VAL A 98 5.50 -9.74 7.83
C VAL A 98 5.35 -10.17 9.30
N ARG A 99 6.38 -10.84 9.85
CA ARG A 99 6.42 -11.30 11.26
C ARG A 99 6.49 -10.16 12.27
N ASP A 100 6.93 -8.97 11.85
CA ASP A 100 7.03 -7.80 12.73
C ASP A 100 5.69 -7.05 12.80
N VAL A 101 4.78 -7.31 11.85
CA VAL A 101 3.48 -6.64 11.71
C VAL A 101 2.36 -7.50 12.28
N PHE A 102 2.28 -8.78 11.89
CA PHE A 102 1.18 -9.67 12.25
C PHE A 102 1.58 -10.68 13.32
N LYS A 103 0.63 -10.99 14.21
CA LYS A 103 0.79 -12.03 15.24
C LYS A 103 0.07 -13.32 14.83
N LEU A 104 0.53 -14.44 15.38
CA LEU A 104 -0.14 -15.73 15.16
C LEU A 104 -1.52 -15.73 15.82
N GLY A 105 -2.54 -16.17 15.08
CA GLY A 105 -3.93 -16.23 15.55
C GLY A 105 -4.73 -14.93 15.39
N GLU A 106 -4.13 -13.89 14.80
CA GLU A 106 -4.80 -12.61 14.53
C GLU A 106 -5.80 -12.71 13.36
N LEU A 107 -6.93 -12.01 13.47
CA LEU A 107 -7.93 -11.95 12.41
C LEU A 107 -7.52 -10.96 11.32
N ILE A 108 -7.36 -11.57 10.15
CA ILE A 108 -7.08 -11.06 8.80
C ILE A 108 -8.16 -10.40 7.95
N ASP A 109 -8.05 -9.12 7.57
CA ASP A 109 -8.76 -8.63 6.39
C ASP A 109 -7.92 -8.79 5.12
N VAL A 110 -8.50 -9.34 4.05
CA VAL A 110 -7.80 -9.60 2.77
C VAL A 110 -8.49 -8.87 1.63
N VAL A 111 -7.76 -7.94 1.00
CA VAL A 111 -8.22 -7.20 -0.19
C VAL A 111 -7.47 -7.72 -1.42
N ALA A 112 -8.21 -8.24 -2.40
CA ALA A 112 -7.64 -8.78 -3.63
C ALA A 112 -8.60 -8.67 -4.82
N ILE A 113 -8.04 -8.75 -6.03
CA ILE A 113 -8.81 -8.87 -7.26
C ILE A 113 -9.17 -10.34 -7.48
N THR A 114 -10.44 -10.62 -7.73
CA THR A 114 -10.90 -11.99 -8.00
C THR A 114 -10.50 -12.45 -9.41
N LYS A 115 -10.52 -13.77 -9.63
CA LYS A 115 -10.21 -14.33 -10.95
C LYS A 115 -11.26 -13.90 -11.98
N GLY A 116 -10.83 -13.18 -13.02
CA GLY A 116 -11.67 -12.84 -14.16
C GLY A 116 -12.13 -14.09 -14.91
N LYS A 117 -13.45 -14.20 -15.17
CA LYS A 117 -14.07 -15.34 -15.87
C LYS A 117 -14.62 -15.00 -17.28
N GLY A 118 -14.36 -13.79 -17.78
CA GLY A 118 -14.81 -13.34 -19.11
C GLY A 118 -16.33 -13.15 -19.23
N PHE A 119 -16.84 -13.22 -20.47
CA PHE A 119 -18.27 -13.20 -20.75
C PHE A 119 -18.93 -14.48 -20.21
N GLN A 120 -19.93 -14.33 -19.35
CA GLN A 120 -20.63 -15.45 -18.71
C GLN A 120 -22.14 -15.29 -18.90
N GLY A 121 -22.80 -16.41 -19.20
CA GLY A 121 -24.25 -16.47 -19.26
C GLY A 121 -24.91 -16.24 -17.88
N PRO A 122 -26.20 -15.91 -17.85
CA PRO A 122 -26.89 -15.50 -16.62
C PRO A 122 -26.91 -16.60 -15.56
N VAL A 123 -26.97 -17.88 -15.96
CA VAL A 123 -26.91 -19.04 -15.05
C VAL A 123 -25.63 -19.03 -14.23
N LYS A 124 -24.46 -18.92 -14.86
CA LYS A 124 -23.16 -18.92 -14.15
C LYS A 124 -22.86 -17.60 -13.44
N ARG A 125 -23.43 -16.48 -13.91
CA ARG A 125 -23.19 -15.15 -13.34
C ARG A 125 -24.06 -14.86 -12.12
N PHE A 126 -25.34 -15.19 -12.19
CA PHE A 126 -26.33 -14.86 -11.17
C PHE A 126 -26.85 -16.09 -10.41
N GLY A 127 -26.46 -17.30 -10.82
CA GLY A 127 -26.94 -18.53 -10.18
C GLY A 127 -28.38 -18.86 -10.49
N ILE A 128 -28.95 -18.35 -11.58
CA ILE A 128 -30.34 -18.66 -11.95
C ILE A 128 -30.48 -20.10 -12.45
N THR A 129 -31.64 -20.71 -12.16
CA THR A 129 -31.97 -22.07 -12.61
C THR A 129 -32.02 -22.14 -14.14
N ILE A 130 -31.48 -23.23 -14.70
CA ILE A 130 -31.58 -23.51 -16.14
C ILE A 130 -33.04 -23.82 -16.49
N LEU A 131 -33.52 -23.27 -17.62
CA LEU A 131 -34.87 -23.54 -18.10
C LEU A 131 -35.07 -25.02 -18.44
N SER A 132 -36.32 -25.46 -18.45
CA SER A 132 -36.65 -26.84 -18.80
C SER A 132 -36.19 -27.18 -20.22
N ARG A 133 -35.89 -28.46 -20.45
CA ARG A 133 -35.36 -28.95 -21.74
C ARG A 133 -36.26 -28.58 -22.93
N LYS A 134 -37.57 -28.46 -22.73
CA LYS A 134 -38.56 -28.20 -23.79
C LYS A 134 -38.91 -26.71 -23.96
N ASN A 135 -38.07 -25.80 -23.46
CA ASN A 135 -38.29 -24.39 -23.68
C ASN A 135 -37.89 -24.00 -25.12
N SER A 136 -38.80 -23.37 -25.88
CA SER A 136 -38.47 -22.77 -27.18
C SER A 136 -37.96 -21.36 -26.98
N LYS A 137 -37.05 -20.93 -27.85
CA LYS A 137 -36.80 -19.50 -28.03
C LYS A 137 -37.96 -18.96 -28.87
N ALA A 138 -38.53 -17.83 -28.45
CA ALA A 138 -39.40 -17.04 -29.31
C ALA A 138 -38.54 -16.25 -30.31
#